data_AF-A0A2N2ME54-F1
#
_entry.id   AF-A0A2N2ME54-F1
#
_cell.length_a   1.000
_cell.length_b   1.000
_cell.length_c   1.000
_cell.angle_alpha   90.00
_cell.angle_beta   90.00
_cell.angle_gamma   90.00
#
_symmetry.space_group_name_H-M   'P 1'
#
loop_
_entity.id
_entity.type
_entity.pdbx_description
1 polymer ?
#
loop_
_entity_poly.entity_id
_entity_poly.type
_entity_poly.pdbx_seq_one_letter_code
_entity_poly.pdbx_strand_id
1 'polypeptide(L)'
;MLIFSAGLAILASTLYHLFQKSTPAEVNPALSLLVTYATAAIGTLALFIFYPPQNLAQDFSKLNWASYALGLSIVGLELGILLAYRFGWQISLLGVVVHIAAALILLPVGLLLFKEKLTPLNLVGIGLCILGLILVNWRR
;
A
#
# COMPACT_ATOMS: atom_id res chain seq x y z
N MET A 1 15.54 -9.28 -12.05
CA MET A 1 15.08 -7.97 -11.54
C MET A 1 13.66 -8.04 -11.00
N LEU A 2 12.65 -8.41 -11.80
CA LEU A 2 11.23 -8.45 -11.36
C LEU A 2 10.96 -9.33 -10.11
N ILE A 3 11.57 -10.51 -10.05
CA ILE A 3 11.39 -11.44 -8.91
C ILE A 3 12.01 -10.85 -7.63
N PHE A 4 13.15 -10.16 -7.74
CA PHE A 4 13.80 -9.53 -6.60
C PHE A 4 12.98 -8.35 -6.07
N SER A 5 12.50 -7.47 -6.94
CA SER A 5 11.65 -6.34 -6.55
C SER A 5 10.33 -6.81 -5.96
N ALA A 6 9.73 -7.86 -6.51
CA ALA A 6 8.51 -8.46 -5.96
C ALA A 6 8.77 -9.09 -4.58
N GLY A 7 9.86 -9.83 -4.42
CA GLY A 7 10.24 -10.43 -3.14
C GLY A 7 10.45 -9.39 -2.04
N LEU A 8 11.13 -8.28 -2.37
CA LEU A 8 11.31 -7.17 -1.42
C LEU A 8 9.96 -6.56 -1.01
N ALA A 9 9.06 -6.32 -1.96
CA ALA A 9 7.73 -5.79 -1.68
C ALA A 9 6.88 -6.72 -0.81
N ILE A 10 6.94 -8.04 -1.05
CA ILE A 10 6.22 -9.05 -0.27
C ILE A 10 6.76 -9.09 1.17
N LEU A 11 8.08 -9.10 1.35
CA LEU A 11 8.70 -9.08 2.67
C LEU A 11 8.35 -7.80 3.43
N ALA A 12 8.45 -6.64 2.78
CA ALA A 12 8.09 -5.35 3.37
C ALA A 12 6.61 -5.31 3.76
N SER A 13 5.70 -5.79 2.91
CA SER A 13 4.26 -5.87 3.20
C SER A 13 3.95 -6.82 4.37
N THR A 14 4.69 -7.91 4.50
CA THR A 14 4.53 -8.85 5.63
C THR A 14 4.95 -8.20 6.95
N LEU A 15 6.13 -7.57 6.97
CA LEU A 15 6.63 -6.84 8.15
C LEU A 15 5.72 -5.67 8.51
N TYR A 16 5.23 -4.96 7.50
CA TYR A 16 4.29 -3.87 7.64
C TYR A 16 3.07 -4.28 8.46
N HIS A 17 2.37 -5.33 8.04
CA HIS A 17 1.19 -5.81 8.75
C HIS A 17 1.51 -6.36 10.15
N LEU A 18 2.67 -7.00 10.33
CA LEU A 18 3.13 -7.49 11.63
C LEU A 18 3.33 -6.34 12.63
N PHE A 19 4.04 -5.30 12.23
CA PHE A 19 4.33 -4.16 13.11
C PHE A 19 3.10 -3.29 13.35
N GLN A 20 2.25 -3.13 12.34
CA GLN A 20 1.02 -2.36 12.48
C GLN A 20 0.02 -3.06 13.41
N LYS A 21 -0.10 -4.40 13.37
CA LYS A 21 -0.91 -5.13 14.35
C LYS A 21 -0.33 -5.04 15.76
N SER A 22 1.00 -5.02 15.86
CA SER A 22 1.72 -4.89 17.14
C SER A 22 1.70 -3.48 17.72
N THR A 23 1.23 -2.48 16.96
CA THR A 23 1.14 -1.10 17.41
C THR A 23 0.06 -0.97 18.50
N PRO A 24 0.39 -0.43 19.69
CA PRO A 24 -0.56 -0.34 20.80
C PRO A 24 -1.84 0.41 20.42
N ALA A 25 -2.99 -0.19 20.74
CA ALA A 25 -4.30 0.40 20.45
C ALA A 25 -4.62 1.62 21.35
N GLU A 26 -3.96 1.72 22.51
CA GLU A 26 -4.11 2.79 23.51
C GLU A 26 -3.52 4.13 23.05
N VAL A 27 -2.53 4.09 22.15
CA VAL A 27 -1.87 5.30 21.66
C VAL A 27 -2.76 6.00 20.63
N ASN A 28 -2.79 7.33 20.63
CA ASN A 28 -3.51 8.11 19.61
C ASN A 28 -3.02 7.71 18.19
N PRO A 29 -3.91 7.32 17.26
CA PRO A 29 -3.54 6.92 15.90
C PRO A 29 -2.68 7.96 15.18
N ALA A 30 -3.01 9.24 15.30
CA ALA A 30 -2.28 10.31 14.63
C ALA A 30 -0.85 10.45 15.17
N LEU A 31 -0.65 10.27 16.48
CA LEU A 31 0.69 10.27 17.09
C LEU A 31 1.52 9.09 16.58
N SER A 32 0.93 7.90 16.51
CA SER A 32 1.60 6.71 15.99
C SER A 32 2.04 6.93 14.54
N LEU A 33 1.14 7.45 13.70
CA LEU A 33 1.44 7.74 12.30
C LEU A 33 2.51 8.82 12.15
N LEU A 34 2.47 9.87 12.97
CA LEU A 34 3.49 10.92 12.97
C LEU A 34 4.90 10.34 13.21
N VAL A 35 5.03 9.46 14.20
CA VAL A 35 6.31 8.78 14.49
C VAL A 35 6.71 7.88 13.32
N THR A 36 5.78 7.08 12.77
CA THR A 36 6.04 6.24 11.61
C THR A 36 6.56 7.06 10.42
N TYR A 37 5.94 8.21 10.11
CA TYR A 37 6.39 9.08 9.03
C TYR A 37 7.73 9.73 9.31
N ALA A 38 8.01 10.14 10.54
CA ALA A 38 9.31 10.67 10.93
C ALA A 38 10.40 9.60 10.72
N THR A 39 10.16 8.37 11.15
CA THR A 39 11.08 7.25 10.93
C THR A 39 11.27 6.94 9.44
N ALA A 40 10.19 6.93 8.66
CA ALA A 40 10.24 6.70 7.21
C ALA A 40 11.00 7.82 6.48
N ALA A 41 10.81 9.09 6.90
CA ALA A 41 11.54 10.22 6.36
C ALA A 41 13.04 10.11 6.62
N ILE A 42 13.44 9.77 7.85
CA ILE A 42 14.85 9.53 8.20
C ILE A 42 15.43 8.39 7.36
N GLY A 43 14.71 7.28 7.22
CA GLY A 43 15.12 6.16 6.37
C GLY A 43 15.27 6.55 4.90
N THR A 44 14.38 7.41 4.40
CA THR A 44 14.44 7.92 3.02
C THR A 44 15.62 8.86 2.82
N LEU A 45 15.95 9.70 3.80
CA LEU A 45 17.15 10.55 3.75
C LEU A 45 18.43 9.70 3.64
N ALA A 46 18.48 8.54 4.30
CA ALA A 46 19.61 7.62 4.18
C ALA A 46 19.76 7.04 2.75
N LEU A 47 18.69 7.00 1.95
CA LEU A 47 18.77 6.55 0.56
C LEU A 47 19.52 7.53 -0.35
N PHE A 48 19.65 8.81 0.05
CA PHE A 48 20.37 9.81 -0.74
C PHE A 48 21.87 9.52 -0.82
N ILE A 49 22.41 8.69 0.06
CA ILE A 49 23.80 8.21 -0.02
C ILE A 49 23.99 7.32 -1.27
N PHE A 50 22.98 6.53 -1.64
CA PHE A 50 23.02 5.65 -2.80
C PHE A 50 22.50 6.34 -4.07
N TYR A 51 21.53 7.24 -3.91
CA TYR A 51 20.88 7.98 -5.00
C TYR A 51 21.01 9.49 -4.77
N PRO A 52 22.22 10.06 -4.88
CA PRO A 52 22.43 11.47 -4.62
C PRO A 52 21.72 12.35 -5.67
N PRO A 53 21.02 13.41 -5.25
CA PRO A 53 20.42 14.36 -6.18
C PRO A 53 21.51 15.12 -6.94
N GLN A 54 21.31 15.36 -8.23
CA GLN A 54 22.27 16.13 -9.03
C GLN A 54 22.18 17.61 -8.71
N ASN A 55 20.95 18.11 -8.58
CA ASN A 55 20.69 19.48 -8.15
C ASN A 55 19.34 19.53 -7.43
N LEU A 56 19.38 19.67 -6.10
CA LEU A 56 18.18 19.67 -5.26
C LEU A 56 17.10 20.63 -5.76
N ALA A 57 17.46 21.88 -6.10
CA ALA A 57 16.46 22.87 -6.52
C ALA A 57 15.79 22.50 -7.86
N GLN A 58 16.55 21.93 -8.81
CA GLN A 58 16.00 21.44 -10.09
C GLN A 58 15.25 20.12 -9.94
N ASP A 59 15.64 19.26 -9.01
CA ASP A 59 14.96 17.99 -8.81
C ASP A 59 13.65 18.18 -8.05
N PHE A 60 13.57 19.16 -7.15
CA PHE A 60 12.31 19.59 -6.54
C PHE A 60 11.34 20.21 -7.56
N SER A 61 11.82 20.96 -8.54
CA SER A 61 10.94 21.53 -9.58
C SER A 61 10.39 20.50 -10.56
N LYS A 62 10.99 19.30 -10.63
CA LYS A 62 10.48 18.15 -11.39
C LYS A 62 9.41 17.36 -10.64
N LEU A 63 9.23 17.59 -9.33
CA LEU A 63 8.17 16.94 -8.57
C LEU A 63 6.82 17.42 -9.09
N ASN A 64 5.92 16.47 -9.31
CA ASN A 64 4.58 16.76 -9.81
C ASN A 64 3.53 16.58 -8.70
N TRP A 65 2.29 16.93 -9.03
CA TRP A 65 1.14 16.76 -8.13
C TRP A 65 0.97 15.32 -7.62
N ALA A 66 1.43 14.31 -8.37
CA ALA A 66 1.30 12.90 -7.99
C ALA A 66 2.13 12.56 -6.75
N SER A 67 3.29 13.19 -6.53
CA SER A 67 4.06 13.01 -5.29
C SER A 67 3.28 13.46 -4.05
N TYR A 68 2.57 14.59 -4.16
CA TYR A 68 1.73 15.08 -3.07
C TYR A 68 0.48 14.21 -2.85
N ALA A 69 -0.18 13.80 -3.94
CA ALA A 69 -1.33 12.90 -3.89
C ALA A 69 -0.96 11.52 -3.31
N LEU A 70 0.23 11.01 -3.63
CA LEU A 70 0.77 9.77 -3.08
C LEU A 70 0.96 9.91 -1.56
N GLY A 71 1.55 11.01 -1.09
CA GLY A 71 1.71 11.27 0.34
C GLY A 71 0.38 11.23 1.09
N LEU A 72 -0.66 11.90 0.58
CA LEU A 72 -1.99 11.86 1.17
C LEU A 72 -2.61 10.46 1.14
N SER A 73 -2.39 9.71 0.06
CA SER A 73 -2.89 8.34 -0.08
C SER A 73 -2.26 7.40 0.94
N ILE A 74 -0.97 7.54 1.24
CA ILE A 74 -0.28 6.76 2.27
C ILE A 74 -0.87 7.05 3.64
N VAL A 75 -1.19 8.32 3.96
CA VAL A 75 -1.89 8.67 5.22
C VAL A 75 -3.22 7.94 5.37
N GLY A 76 -4.04 7.93 4.32
CA GLY A 76 -5.31 7.20 4.32
C GLY A 76 -5.12 5.68 4.47
N LEU A 77 -4.15 5.12 3.75
CA LEU A 77 -3.82 3.69 3.80
C LEU A 77 -3.40 3.27 5.22
N GLU A 78 -2.43 3.97 5.79
CA GLU A 78 -1.88 3.68 7.10
C GLU A 78 -2.92 3.81 8.20
N LEU A 79 -3.72 4.87 8.16
CA LEU A 79 -4.80 5.07 9.12
C LEU A 79 -5.86 3.98 8.99
N GLY A 80 -6.27 3.64 7.77
CA GLY A 80 -7.30 2.63 7.51
C GLY A 80 -6.91 1.25 8.03
N ILE A 81 -5.69 0.80 7.75
CA ILE A 81 -5.22 -0.53 8.17
C ILE A 81 -4.97 -0.56 9.70
N LEU A 82 -4.42 0.51 10.27
CA LEU A 82 -4.24 0.62 11.72
C LEU A 82 -5.59 0.58 12.46
N LEU A 83 -6.60 1.30 11.98
CA LEU A 83 -7.95 1.25 12.54
C LEU A 83 -8.57 -0.15 12.41
N ALA A 84 -8.47 -0.78 11.24
CA ALA A 84 -8.99 -2.12 11.03
C ALA A 84 -8.38 -3.14 12.01
N TYR A 85 -7.06 -3.06 12.28
CA TYR A 85 -6.40 -3.90 13.27
C TYR A 85 -6.86 -3.65 14.70
N ARG A 86 -7.15 -2.40 15.05
CA ARG A 86 -7.73 -2.03 16.36
C ARG A 86 -9.16 -2.52 16.52
N PHE A 87 -9.94 -2.58 15.45
CA PHE A 87 -11.27 -3.20 15.41
C PHE A 87 -11.22 -4.74 15.40
N GLY A 88 -10.05 -5.35 15.62
CA GLY A 88 -9.92 -6.79 15.79
C GLY A 88 -9.76 -7.59 14.50
N TRP A 89 -9.57 -6.95 13.34
CA TRP A 89 -9.31 -7.68 12.11
C TRP A 89 -8.08 -8.60 12.21
N GLN A 90 -8.17 -9.74 11.52
CA GLN A 90 -7.11 -10.73 11.43
C GLN A 90 -6.08 -10.30 10.37
N ILE A 91 -4.78 -10.46 10.68
CA ILE A 91 -3.67 -10.13 9.77
C ILE A 91 -3.82 -10.85 8.43
N SER A 92 -4.17 -12.14 8.46
CA SER A 92 -4.32 -12.98 7.27
C SER A 92 -5.47 -12.56 6.35
N LEU A 93 -6.52 -11.94 6.90
CA LEU A 93 -7.71 -11.55 6.14
C LEU A 93 -7.61 -10.12 5.62
N LEU A 94 -7.11 -9.20 6.44
CA LEU A 94 -7.10 -7.78 6.12
C LEU A 94 -6.26 -7.49 4.86
N GLY A 95 -5.04 -8.03 4.78
CA GLY A 95 -4.17 -7.86 3.62
C GLY A 95 -4.83 -8.38 2.34
N VAL A 96 -5.44 -9.57 2.39
CA VAL A 96 -6.13 -10.17 1.24
C VAL A 96 -7.30 -9.31 0.78
N VAL A 97 -8.16 -8.88 1.70
CA VAL A 97 -9.35 -8.08 1.37
C VAL A 97 -8.94 -6.73 0.78
N VAL A 98 -8.01 -6.02 1.41
CA VAL A 98 -7.55 -4.70 0.95
C VAL A 98 -6.90 -4.80 -0.43
N HIS A 99 -5.99 -5.75 -0.64
CA HIS A 99 -5.30 -5.88 -1.91
C HIS A 99 -6.22 -6.32 -3.05
N ILE A 100 -7.13 -7.27 -2.81
CA ILE A 100 -8.10 -7.69 -3.85
C ILE A 100 -9.06 -6.55 -4.15
N ALA A 101 -9.65 -5.89 -3.13
CA ALA A 101 -10.57 -4.78 -3.34
C ALA A 101 -9.90 -3.61 -4.09
N ALA A 102 -8.67 -3.25 -3.69
CA ALA A 102 -7.89 -2.23 -4.39
C ALA A 102 -7.59 -2.63 -5.84
N ALA A 103 -7.21 -3.89 -6.10
CA ALA A 103 -7.01 -4.38 -7.46
C ALA A 103 -8.28 -4.27 -8.29
N LEU A 104 -9.45 -4.62 -7.73
CA LEU A 104 -10.74 -4.50 -8.42
C LEU A 104 -11.09 -3.05 -8.78
N ILE A 105 -10.77 -2.09 -7.92
CA ILE A 105 -10.96 -0.65 -8.19
C ILE A 105 -9.94 -0.14 -9.20
N LEU A 106 -8.70 -0.64 -9.15
CA LEU A 106 -7.64 -0.23 -10.09
C LEU A 106 -7.89 -0.72 -11.51
N LEU A 107 -8.62 -1.82 -11.72
CA LEU A 107 -8.94 -2.33 -13.06
C LEU A 107 -9.65 -1.31 -13.96
N PRO A 108 -10.82 -0.72 -13.58
CA PRO A 108 -11.44 0.30 -14.40
C PRO A 108 -10.56 1.54 -14.54
N VAL A 109 -9.76 1.88 -13.51
CA VAL A 109 -8.82 3.00 -13.58
C VAL A 109 -7.72 2.74 -14.62
N GLY A 110 -7.13 1.53 -14.65
CA GLY A 110 -6.14 1.08 -15.63
C GLY A 110 -6.70 1.04 -17.06
N LEU A 111 -7.93 0.55 -17.20
CA LEU A 111 -8.65 0.54 -18.49
C LEU A 111 -8.93 1.97 -19.02
N LEU A 112 -9.44 2.86 -18.18
CA LEU A 112 -9.92 4.18 -18.60
C LEU A 112 -8.79 5.21 -18.72
N LEU A 113 -7.90 5.28 -17.73
CA LEU A 113 -6.84 6.30 -17.69
C LEU A 113 -5.57 5.84 -18.42
N PHE A 114 -5.19 4.57 -18.25
CA PHE A 114 -3.94 4.02 -18.79
C PHE A 114 -4.13 3.23 -20.09
N LYS A 115 -5.39 3.05 -20.54
CA LYS A 115 -5.75 2.33 -21.78
C LYS A 115 -5.16 0.92 -21.85
N GLU A 116 -5.09 0.26 -20.70
CA GLU A 116 -4.60 -1.11 -20.62
C GLU A 116 -5.51 -2.06 -21.40
N LYS A 117 -4.92 -3.04 -22.08
CA LYS A 117 -5.67 -4.09 -22.79
C LYS A 117 -5.84 -5.29 -21.86
N LEU A 118 -7.08 -5.57 -21.46
CA LEU A 118 -7.39 -6.79 -20.74
C LEU A 118 -7.58 -7.95 -21.71
N THR A 119 -6.92 -9.07 -21.42
CA THR A 119 -7.17 -10.33 -22.12
C THR A 119 -8.42 -11.02 -21.54
N PRO A 120 -9.09 -11.89 -22.31
CA PRO A 120 -10.22 -12.68 -21.79
C PRO A 120 -9.83 -13.54 -20.58
N LEU A 121 -8.57 -13.99 -20.50
CA LEU A 121 -8.06 -14.76 -19.37
C LEU A 121 -7.96 -13.91 -18.10
N ASN A 122 -7.58 -12.63 -18.22
CA ASN A 122 -7.54 -11.72 -17.07
C ASN A 122 -8.94 -11.53 -16.48
N LEU A 123 -9.99 -11.47 -17.31
CA LEU A 123 -11.38 -11.37 -16.85
C LEU A 123 -11.82 -12.59 -16.03
N VAL A 124 -11.42 -13.80 -16.45
CA VAL A 124 -11.67 -15.02 -15.67
C VAL A 124 -10.93 -14.97 -14.33
N GLY A 125 -9.66 -14.55 -14.34
CA GLY A 125 -8.87 -14.36 -13.12
C GLY A 125 -9.51 -13.36 -12.14
N ILE A 126 -10.02 -12.24 -12.66
CA ILE A 126 -10.75 -11.24 -11.87
C ILE A 126 -12.00 -11.86 -11.23
N GLY A 127 -12.77 -12.65 -11.99
CA GLY A 127 -13.91 -13.39 -11.47
C GLY A 127 -13.53 -14.33 -10.32
N LEU A 128 -12.41 -15.05 -10.45
CA LEU A 128 -11.89 -15.92 -9.39
C LEU A 128 -11.43 -15.13 -8.15
N CYS A 129 -10.80 -13.96 -8.31
CA CYS A 129 -10.45 -13.09 -7.19
C CYS A 129 -11.68 -12.61 -6.42
N ILE A 130 -12.76 -12.24 -7.12
CA ILE A 130 -14.03 -11.83 -6.50
C ILE A 130 -14.65 -13.02 -5.75
N LEU A 131 -14.71 -14.20 -6.36
CA LEU A 131 -15.21 -15.40 -5.71
C LEU A 131 -14.38 -15.75 -4.46
N GLY A 132 -13.06 -15.67 -4.56
CA GLY A 132 -12.16 -15.84 -3.42
C GLY A 132 -12.44 -14.84 -2.31
N LEU A 133 -12.61 -13.56 -2.64
CA LEU A 133 -12.96 -12.53 -1.67
C LEU A 133 -14.29 -12.81 -0.98
N ILE A 134 -15.31 -13.21 -1.73
CA ILE A 134 -16.62 -13.59 -1.20
C ILE A 134 -16.44 -14.76 -0.24
N LEU A 135 -15.76 -15.84 -0.63
CA LEU A 135 -15.56 -17.03 0.21
C LEU A 135 -14.77 -16.71 1.49
N VAL A 136 -13.75 -15.87 1.39
CA VAL A 136 -12.94 -15.44 2.54
C VAL A 136 -13.74 -14.59 3.51
N ASN A 137 -14.63 -13.73 3.01
CA ASN A 137 -15.51 -12.90 3.82
C ASN A 137 -16.82 -13.61 4.23
N TRP A 138 -17.13 -14.77 3.65
CA TRP A 138 -18.28 -15.61 3.98
C TRP A 138 -18.02 -16.37 5.29
N ARG A 139 -17.89 -15.64 6.39
CA ARG A 139 -17.85 -16.22 7.74
C ARG A 139 -19.18 -15.93 8.43
N ARG A 140 -19.89 -17.01 8.75
CA ARG A 140 -20.92 -17.07 9.81
C ARG A 140 -20.28 -16.75 11.16
#